data_AF-A0A2H0BHV0-F1
#
_entry.id   AF-A0A2H0BHV0-F1
#
_cell.length_a   1.000
_cell.length_b   1.000
_cell.length_c   1.000
_cell.angle_alpha   90.00
_cell.angle_beta   90.00
_cell.angle_gamma   90.00
#
_symmetry.space_group_name_H-M   'P 1'
#
loop_
_entity.id
_entity.type
_entity.pdbx_description
1 polymer ?
#
loop_
_entity_poly.entity_id
_entity_poly.type
_entity_poly.pdbx_seq_one_letter_code
_entity_poly.pdbx_strand_id
1 'polypeptide(L)'
;MAKQAAREPWEILKEAGHQVFPQETLGQINSNQNSNPEQAAIENSKLLEERDKIRSQRLIEALTAELRDKTKGDLIKDLQEKIAGGKDVYLDNYPGLTVEEKDSLKKQVEAVEIQKAQKAAQTSSLIEPAVKKGRRLFNFGKKAQLQRQQTQTERPLPPSG
;
A
#
# COMPACT_ATOMS: atom_id res chain seq x y z
N MET A 1 3.26 20.10 54.95
CA MET A 1 1.90 19.54 54.84
C MET A 1 1.23 20.14 53.61
N ALA A 2 1.15 19.39 52.51
CA ALA A 2 0.43 19.81 51.31
C ALA A 2 -1.04 19.40 51.45
N LYS A 3 -1.94 20.38 51.50
CA LYS A 3 -3.39 20.12 51.50
C LYS A 3 -3.78 19.73 50.07
N GLN A 4 -4.04 18.45 49.82
CA GLN A 4 -4.71 18.04 48.59
C GLN A 4 -6.14 18.60 48.64
N ALA A 5 -6.40 19.64 47.86
CA ALA A 5 -7.76 20.09 47.60
C ALA A 5 -8.44 18.97 46.77
N ALA A 6 -9.38 18.27 47.40
CA ALA A 6 -10.26 17.37 46.68
C ALA A 6 -11.09 18.23 45.72
N ARG A 7 -10.72 18.23 44.44
CA ARG A 7 -11.56 18.83 43.40
C ARG A 7 -12.78 17.95 43.23
N GLU A 8 -13.96 18.55 43.26
CA GLU A 8 -15.21 17.85 42.99
C GLU A 8 -15.15 17.24 41.58
N PRO A 9 -15.70 16.03 41.36
CA PRO A 9 -15.58 15.33 40.08
C PRO A 9 -16.13 16.13 38.90
N TRP A 10 -17.07 17.03 39.16
CA TRP A 10 -17.64 17.93 38.16
C TRP A 10 -16.65 18.99 37.66
N GLU A 11 -15.76 19.49 38.52
CA GLU A 11 -14.73 20.46 38.13
C GLU A 11 -13.66 19.81 37.25
N ILE A 12 -13.31 18.56 37.56
CA ILE A 12 -12.38 17.76 36.76
C ILE A 12 -12.94 17.54 35.36
N LEU A 13 -14.24 17.20 35.26
CA LEU A 13 -14.92 17.04 33.98
C LEU A 13 -14.94 18.33 33.15
N LYS A 14 -15.15 19.48 33.80
CA LYS A 14 -15.15 20.79 33.15
C LYS A 14 -13.76 21.16 32.61
N GLU A 15 -12.71 20.95 33.41
CA GLU A 15 -11.33 21.23 33.02
C GLU A 15 -10.85 20.28 31.91
N ALA A 16 -11.21 18.99 31.98
CA ALA A 16 -10.92 18.02 30.91
C ALA A 16 -11.63 18.37 29.60
N GLY A 17 -12.87 18.87 29.67
CA GLY A 17 -13.60 19.35 28.50
C GLY A 17 -12.88 20.49 27.77
N HIS A 18 -12.23 21.39 28.50
CA HIS A 18 -11.43 22.48 27.94
C HIS A 18 -10.11 22.02 27.28
N GLN A 19 -9.57 20.86 27.66
CA GLN A 19 -8.35 20.31 27.04
C GLN A 19 -8.63 19.58 25.71
N VAL A 20 -9.79 18.93 25.59
CA VAL A 20 -10.17 18.20 24.36
C VAL A 20 -10.73 19.14 23.29
N PHE A 21 -11.36 20.25 23.71
CA PHE A 21 -11.87 21.29 22.83
C PHE A 21 -11.26 22.63 23.25
N PRO A 22 -10.16 23.09 22.60
CA PRO A 22 -9.62 24.40 22.87
C PRO A 22 -10.64 25.45 22.40
N GLN A 23 -11.44 25.94 23.33
CA GLN A 23 -12.31 27.08 23.10
C GLN A 23 -11.43 28.32 23.18
N GLU A 24 -11.21 28.98 22.05
CA GLU A 24 -10.67 30.33 22.01
C GLU A 24 -11.41 31.19 23.04
N THR A 25 -10.63 31.95 23.81
CA THR A 25 -11.07 32.79 24.93
C THR A 25 -12.27 33.65 24.55
N LEU A 26 -13.48 33.18 24.84
CA LEU A 26 -14.68 34.00 24.83
C LEU A 26 -14.64 34.87 26.09
N GLY A 27 -14.37 36.15 25.86
CA GLY A 27 -14.43 37.19 26.86
C GLY A 27 -15.76 37.22 27.62
N GLN A 28 -15.69 37.80 28.81
CA GLN A 28 -16.79 38.20 29.69
C GLN A 28 -18.12 38.39 28.95
N ILE A 29 -19.03 37.43 29.08
CA ILE A 29 -20.42 37.63 28.67
C ILE A 29 -21.19 38.21 29.86
N ASN A 30 -21.40 39.52 29.78
CA ASN A 30 -22.40 40.23 30.58
C ASN A 30 -23.75 39.52 30.42
N SER A 31 -24.27 39.03 31.54
CA SER A 31 -25.58 38.38 31.61
C SER A 31 -26.69 39.43 31.58
N ASN A 32 -27.09 39.87 30.39
CA ASN A 32 -28.40 40.48 30.19
C ASN A 32 -29.38 39.36 29.83
N GLN A 33 -29.85 38.65 30.86
CA GLN A 33 -30.90 37.64 30.73
C GLN A 33 -32.24 38.34 30.53
N ASN A 34 -32.65 38.47 29.28
CA ASN A 34 -34.05 38.58 28.92
C ASN A 34 -34.32 37.67 27.71
N SER A 35 -34.08 36.38 27.89
CA SER A 35 -34.48 35.34 26.94
C SER A 35 -35.49 34.42 27.61
N ASN A 36 -36.68 34.35 27.01
CA ASN A 36 -37.76 33.47 27.44
C ASN A 36 -37.23 32.02 27.46
N PRO A 37 -37.30 31.27 28.59
CA PRO A 37 -36.69 29.94 28.72
C PRO A 37 -37.15 28.95 27.66
N GLU A 38 -38.35 29.14 27.11
CA GLU A 38 -38.92 28.35 26.02
C GLU A 38 -38.16 28.52 24.70
N GLN A 39 -37.67 29.73 24.38
CA GLN A 39 -36.89 29.99 23.17
C GLN A 39 -35.50 29.37 23.27
N ALA A 40 -34.85 29.44 24.43
CA ALA A 40 -33.56 28.80 24.67
C ALA A 40 -33.65 27.27 24.58
N ALA A 41 -34.76 26.67 25.01
CA ALA A 41 -34.99 25.22 24.87
C ALA A 41 -35.15 24.81 23.40
N ILE A 42 -35.85 25.62 22.60
CA ILE A 42 -36.04 25.40 21.15
C ILE A 42 -34.72 25.55 20.39
N GLU A 43 -33.88 26.52 20.74
CA GLU A 43 -32.56 26.70 20.12
C GLU A 43 -31.62 25.55 20.45
N ASN A 44 -31.61 25.09 21.69
CA ASN A 44 -30.81 23.93 22.11
C ASN A 44 -31.24 22.63 21.43
N SER A 45 -32.54 22.40 21.21
CA SER A 45 -33.02 21.22 20.51
C SER A 45 -32.62 21.24 19.02
N LYS A 46 -32.70 22.40 18.36
CA LYS A 46 -32.21 22.57 16.99
C LYS A 46 -30.71 22.32 16.88
N LEU A 47 -29.92 22.86 17.81
CA LEU A 47 -28.47 22.63 17.86
C LEU A 47 -28.12 21.16 18.07
N LEU A 48 -28.92 20.43 18.87
CA LEU A 48 -28.74 19.00 19.06
C LEU A 48 -29.02 18.23 17.77
N GLU A 49 -30.13 18.56 17.10
CA GLU A 49 -30.50 17.93 15.82
C GLU A 49 -29.47 18.20 14.72
N GLU A 50 -28.93 19.42 14.63
CA GLU A 50 -27.85 19.78 13.71
C GLU A 50 -26.58 18.99 14.01
N ARG A 51 -26.21 18.86 15.29
CA ARG A 51 -25.06 18.04 15.71
C ARG A 51 -25.23 16.58 15.33
N ASP A 52 -26.42 16.02 15.53
CA ASP A 52 -26.69 14.64 15.19
C ASP A 52 -26.70 14.42 13.67
N LYS A 53 -27.23 15.37 12.89
CA LYS A 53 -27.12 15.38 11.42
C LYS A 53 -25.66 15.40 10.96
N ILE A 54 -24.82 16.26 11.55
CA ILE A 54 -23.39 16.34 11.20
C ILE A 54 -22.68 15.02 11.55
N ARG A 55 -22.96 14.44 12.72
CA ARG A 55 -22.39 13.13 13.10
C ARG A 55 -22.83 12.03 12.15
N SER A 56 -24.12 11.97 11.81
CA SER A 56 -24.63 10.96 10.89
C SER A 56 -24.06 11.13 9.49
N GLN A 57 -23.91 12.36 9.00
CA GLN A 57 -23.28 12.66 7.72
C GLN A 57 -21.83 12.17 7.68
N ARG A 58 -21.03 12.49 8.71
CA ARG A 58 -19.63 12.03 8.81
C ARG A 58 -19.54 10.50 8.87
N LEU A 59 -20.45 9.85 9.59
CA LEU A 59 -20.51 8.39 9.65
C LEU A 59 -20.84 7.78 8.28
N ILE A 60 -21.84 8.32 7.59
CA ILE A 60 -22.22 7.87 6.25
C ILE A 60 -21.04 8.07 5.28
N GLU A 61 -20.39 9.22 5.32
CA GLU A 61 -19.22 9.51 4.47
C GLU A 61 -18.10 8.50 4.72
N ALA A 62 -17.75 8.23 5.98
CA ALA A 62 -16.74 7.24 6.35
C ALA A 62 -17.10 5.83 5.84
N LEU A 63 -18.35 5.40 6.01
CA LEU A 63 -18.82 4.11 5.50
C LEU A 63 -18.78 4.05 3.98
N THR A 64 -19.12 5.13 3.27
CA THR A 64 -19.03 5.17 1.82
C THR A 64 -17.59 5.11 1.33
N ALA A 65 -16.64 5.71 2.06
CA ALA A 65 -15.21 5.61 1.75
C ALA A 65 -14.72 4.16 1.93
N GLU A 66 -15.07 3.53 3.06
CA GLU A 66 -14.69 2.14 3.33
C GLU A 66 -15.25 1.17 2.28
N LEU A 67 -16.50 1.37 1.83
CA LEU A 67 -17.09 0.57 0.76
C LEU A 67 -16.33 0.75 -0.57
N ARG A 68 -15.94 1.98 -0.92
CA ARG A 68 -15.13 2.22 -2.13
C ARG A 68 -13.79 1.49 -2.03
N ASP A 69 -13.11 1.57 -0.90
CA ASP A 69 -11.82 0.91 -0.69
C ASP A 69 -11.92 -0.61 -0.81
N LYS A 70 -12.97 -1.22 -0.23
CA LYS A 70 -13.25 -2.66 -0.38
C LYS A 70 -13.49 -3.04 -1.83
N THR A 71 -14.37 -2.34 -2.54
CA THR A 71 -14.66 -2.62 -3.95
C THR A 71 -13.42 -2.50 -4.83
N LYS A 72 -12.54 -1.56 -4.51
CA LYS A 72 -11.26 -1.37 -5.20
C LYS A 72 -10.30 -2.52 -4.91
N GLY A 73 -10.19 -2.96 -3.66
CA GLY A 73 -9.39 -4.11 -3.26
C GLY A 73 -9.81 -5.39 -3.98
N ASP A 74 -11.11 -5.66 -4.02
CA ASP A 74 -11.68 -6.81 -4.74
C ASP A 74 -11.39 -6.73 -6.24
N LEU A 75 -11.55 -5.54 -6.84
CA LEU A 75 -11.22 -5.32 -8.26
C LEU A 75 -9.74 -5.61 -8.55
N ILE A 76 -8.82 -5.12 -7.72
CA ILE A 76 -7.38 -5.36 -7.89
C ILE A 76 -7.10 -6.86 -7.80
N LYS A 77 -7.68 -7.54 -6.81
CA LYS A 77 -7.51 -8.99 -6.64
C LYS A 77 -8.01 -9.76 -7.87
N ASP A 78 -9.19 -9.42 -8.38
CA ASP A 78 -9.74 -10.01 -9.61
C ASP A 78 -8.82 -9.78 -10.83
N LEU A 79 -8.22 -8.59 -10.95
CA LEU A 79 -7.28 -8.29 -12.03
C LEU A 79 -6.00 -9.12 -11.87
N GLN A 80 -5.46 -9.26 -10.66
CA GLN A 80 -4.31 -10.12 -10.38
C GLN A 80 -4.61 -11.57 -10.74
N GLU A 81 -5.78 -12.10 -10.38
CA GLU A 81 -6.20 -13.46 -10.74
C GLU A 81 -6.33 -13.64 -12.26
N LYS A 82 -6.88 -12.65 -12.98
CA LYS A 82 -6.95 -12.68 -14.44
C LYS A 82 -5.57 -12.67 -15.09
N ILE A 83 -4.65 -11.84 -14.59
CA ILE A 83 -3.26 -11.75 -15.06
C ILE A 83 -2.52 -13.06 -14.78
N ALA A 84 -2.65 -13.61 -13.57
CA ALA A 84 -2.06 -14.90 -13.20
C ALA A 84 -2.62 -16.06 -14.04
N GLY A 85 -3.92 -16.02 -14.36
CA GLY A 85 -4.56 -16.92 -15.32
C GLY A 85 -4.11 -16.69 -16.77
N GLY A 86 -3.31 -15.66 -17.02
CA GLY A 86 -2.74 -15.35 -18.31
C GLY A 86 -3.74 -14.77 -19.31
N LYS A 87 -4.80 -14.11 -18.83
CA LYS A 87 -5.75 -13.36 -19.66
C LYS A 87 -5.20 -11.95 -19.91
N ASP A 88 -5.50 -11.40 -21.08
CA ASP A 88 -5.13 -10.02 -21.42
C ASP A 88 -6.02 -9.04 -20.64
N VAL A 89 -5.39 -8.16 -19.86
CA VAL A 89 -6.07 -7.20 -18.99
C VAL A 89 -5.72 -5.78 -19.41
N TYR A 90 -6.72 -5.04 -19.89
CA TYR A 90 -6.59 -3.62 -20.26
C TYR A 90 -6.80 -2.73 -19.02
N LEU A 91 -5.70 -2.22 -18.46
CA LEU A 91 -5.71 -1.41 -17.24
C LEU A 91 -6.30 -0.01 -17.43
N ASP A 92 -6.36 0.49 -18.67
CA ASP A 92 -6.91 1.82 -18.98
C ASP A 92 -8.43 1.90 -18.78
N ASN A 93 -9.12 0.75 -18.84
CA ASN A 93 -10.56 0.66 -18.60
C ASN A 93 -10.94 0.86 -17.12
N TYR A 94 -9.96 0.99 -16.22
CA TYR A 94 -10.19 1.16 -14.79
C TYR A 94 -9.61 2.50 -14.30
N PRO A 95 -10.38 3.60 -14.38
CA PRO A 95 -9.94 4.92 -13.93
C PRO A 95 -9.80 5.04 -12.41
N GLY A 96 -10.43 4.14 -11.65
CA GLY A 96 -10.37 4.12 -10.18
C GLY A 96 -9.05 3.58 -9.60
N LEU A 97 -8.17 2.99 -10.41
CA LEU A 97 -6.87 2.51 -9.95
C LEU A 97 -5.86 3.66 -9.87
N THR A 98 -5.05 3.66 -8.82
CA THR A 98 -3.92 4.59 -8.69
C THR A 98 -2.83 4.23 -9.70
N VAL A 99 -1.94 5.20 -9.98
CA VAL A 99 -0.81 4.98 -10.90
C VAL A 99 0.09 3.85 -10.39
N GLU A 100 0.36 3.81 -9.09
CA GLU A 100 1.16 2.77 -8.45
C GLU A 100 0.55 1.37 -8.60
N GLU A 101 -0.76 1.25 -8.40
CA GLU A 101 -1.49 -0.01 -8.59
C GLU A 101 -1.43 -0.47 -10.04
N LYS A 102 -1.64 0.45 -11.00
CA LYS A 102 -1.52 0.14 -12.43
C LYS A 102 -0.11 -0.34 -12.78
N ASP A 103 0.92 0.33 -12.28
CA ASP A 103 2.31 -0.06 -12.54
C ASP A 103 2.65 -1.42 -11.92
N SER A 104 2.12 -1.72 -10.73
CA SER A 104 2.27 -3.04 -10.11
C SER A 104 1.64 -4.15 -10.96
N LEU A 105 0.44 -3.92 -11.51
CA LEU A 105 -0.25 -4.88 -12.37
C LEU A 105 0.46 -5.03 -13.72
N LYS A 106 0.97 -3.94 -14.32
CA LYS A 106 1.79 -4.01 -15.54
C LYS A 106 3.01 -4.89 -15.37
N LYS A 107 3.74 -4.73 -14.26
CA LYS A 107 4.90 -5.57 -13.93
C LYS A 107 4.51 -7.05 -13.80
N GLN A 108 3.33 -7.34 -13.24
CA GLN A 108 2.83 -8.71 -13.16
C GLN A 108 2.48 -9.29 -14.54
N VAL A 109 1.86 -8.51 -15.43
CA VAL A 109 1.59 -8.92 -16.82
C VAL A 109 2.90 -9.29 -17.52
N GLU A 110 3.89 -8.41 -17.47
CA GLU A 110 5.20 -8.64 -18.07
C GLU A 110 5.88 -9.90 -17.49
N ALA A 111 5.83 -10.09 -16.17
CA ALA A 111 6.38 -11.27 -15.52
C ALA A 111 5.71 -12.57 -15.99
N VAL A 112 4.38 -12.57 -16.13
CA VAL A 112 3.62 -13.73 -16.63
C VAL A 112 3.94 -14.00 -18.10
N GLU A 113 4.06 -12.96 -18.93
CA GLU A 113 4.46 -13.09 -20.33
C GLU A 113 5.87 -13.70 -20.47
N ILE A 114 6.83 -13.22 -19.69
CA ILE A 114 8.19 -13.77 -19.66
C ILE A 114 8.17 -15.24 -19.23
N GLN A 115 7.40 -15.59 -18.19
CA GLN A 115 7.27 -16.98 -17.76
C GLN A 115 6.64 -17.88 -18.84
N LYS A 116 5.60 -17.39 -19.53
CA LYS A 116 5.00 -18.12 -20.66
C LYS A 116 5.99 -18.31 -21.80
N ALA A 117 6.74 -17.26 -22.16
CA ALA A 117 7.76 -17.33 -23.21
C ALA A 117 8.89 -18.31 -22.85
N GLN A 118 9.35 -18.31 -21.60
CA GLN A 118 10.35 -19.26 -21.11
C GLN A 118 9.84 -20.70 -21.13
N LYS A 119 8.59 -20.94 -20.68
CA LYS A 119 7.95 -22.27 -20.76
C LYS A 119 7.82 -22.74 -22.21
N ALA A 120 7.40 -21.85 -23.11
CA ALA A 120 7.33 -22.16 -24.54
C ALA A 120 8.70 -22.52 -25.13
N ALA A 121 9.75 -21.77 -24.78
CA ALA A 121 11.13 -22.04 -25.20
C ALA A 121 11.69 -23.35 -24.62
N GLN A 122 11.30 -23.73 -23.39
CA GLN A 122 11.64 -25.03 -22.81
C GLN A 122 10.93 -26.17 -23.54
N THR A 123 9.65 -26.03 -23.86
CA THR A 123 8.92 -27.07 -24.61
C THR A 123 9.45 -27.27 -26.03
N SER A 124 9.95 -26.21 -26.68
CA SER A 124 10.54 -26.30 -28.02
C SER A 124 11.99 -26.80 -28.04
N SER A 125 12.72 -26.70 -26.91
CA SER A 125 14.05 -27.29 -26.76
C SER A 125 14.05 -28.77 -26.33
N LEU A 126 12.88 -29.37 -26.06
CA LEU A 126 12.73 -30.81 -25.79
C LEU A 126 12.56 -31.69 -27.04
N ILE A 127 12.58 -31.12 -28.25
CA ILE A 127 12.77 -31.91 -29.49
C ILE A 127 14.28 -32.07 -29.68
N GLU A 128 14.85 -33.08 -29.02
CA GLU A 128 16.25 -33.45 -29.21
C GLU A 128 16.54 -33.77 -30.68
N PRO A 129 17.62 -33.26 -31.29
CA PRO A 129 18.12 -33.84 -32.53
C PRO A 129 18.59 -35.26 -32.22
N ALA A 130 18.11 -36.26 -32.95
CA ALA A 130 18.54 -37.65 -32.83
C ALA A 130 20.05 -37.78 -33.13
N VAL A 131 20.92 -37.59 -32.14
CA VAL A 131 22.36 -37.79 -32.29
C VAL A 131 22.64 -39.27 -32.13
N LYS A 132 22.77 -39.97 -33.27
CA LYS A 132 23.35 -41.31 -33.33
C LYS A 132 24.68 -41.32 -32.57
N LYS A 133 24.74 -42.17 -31.55
CA LYS A 133 25.84 -42.35 -30.58
C LYS A 133 27.11 -42.86 -31.29
N GLY A 134 27.85 -41.96 -31.92
CA GLY A 134 29.16 -42.24 -32.55
C GLY A 134 30.28 -42.21 -31.53
N ARG A 135 30.81 -43.39 -31.20
CA ARG A 135 31.92 -43.69 -30.28
C ARG A 135 33.15 -42.79 -30.53
N ARG A 136 33.44 -41.83 -29.64
CA ARG A 136 34.68 -41.02 -29.65
C ARG A 136 35.64 -41.48 -28.55
N LEU A 137 36.58 -42.34 -28.93
CA LEU A 137 37.66 -42.91 -28.09
C LEU A 137 38.93 -42.02 -28.00
N PHE A 138 38.86 -40.71 -28.27
CA PHE A 138 40.06 -39.86 -28.33
C PHE A 138 39.85 -38.51 -27.62
N ASN A 139 39.96 -38.48 -26.30
CA ASN A 139 40.00 -37.23 -25.50
C ASN A 139 41.17 -37.18 -24.50
N PHE A 140 42.25 -37.94 -24.73
CA PHE A 140 43.48 -37.87 -23.94
C PHE A 140 44.38 -36.75 -24.51
N GLY A 141 44.21 -35.50 -24.05
CA GLY A 141 45.14 -34.42 -24.42
C GLY A 141 44.60 -32.98 -24.36
N LYS A 142 43.28 -32.76 -24.40
CA LYS A 142 42.72 -31.39 -24.42
C LYS A 142 42.87 -30.61 -23.11
N LYS A 143 43.07 -31.28 -21.97
CA LYS A 143 43.22 -30.60 -20.67
C LYS A 143 44.53 -29.83 -20.53
N ALA A 144 45.62 -30.28 -21.16
CA ALA A 144 46.93 -29.63 -21.03
C ALA A 144 47.03 -28.33 -21.86
N GLN A 145 46.32 -28.23 -22.98
CA GLN A 145 46.34 -27.02 -23.82
C GLN A 145 45.52 -25.86 -23.25
N LEU A 146 44.42 -26.15 -22.53
CA LEU A 146 43.59 -25.11 -21.92
C LEU A 146 44.32 -24.40 -20.77
N GLN A 147 45.12 -25.12 -19.99
CA GLN A 147 45.84 -24.58 -18.83
C GLN A 147 46.98 -23.64 -19.24
N ARG A 148 47.64 -23.89 -20.39
CA ARG A 148 48.69 -23.02 -20.93
C ARG A 148 48.18 -21.67 -21.46
N GLN A 149 46.91 -21.58 -21.83
CA GLN A 149 46.32 -20.31 -22.27
C GLN A 149 45.91 -19.42 -21.09
N GLN A 150 45.60 -20.00 -19.92
CA GLN A 150 45.23 -19.21 -18.73
C GLN A 150 46.42 -18.56 -18.01
N THR A 151 47.63 -19.11 -18.14
CA THR A 151 48.81 -18.62 -17.40
C THR A 151 49.69 -17.64 -18.19
N GLN A 152 49.27 -17.19 -19.39
CA GLN A 152 50.05 -16.26 -20.22
C GLN A 152 49.69 -14.77 -20.03
N THR A 153 48.61 -14.46 -19.33
CA THR A 153 48.34 -13.08 -18.90
C THR A 153 48.91 -12.88 -17.51
N GLU A 154 49.79 -11.89 -17.40
CA GLU A 154 50.35 -11.32 -16.16
C GLU A 154 51.65 -11.97 -15.67
N ARG A 155 52.76 -11.55 -16.30
CA ARG A 155 54.02 -11.40 -15.55
C ARG A 155 53.81 -10.25 -14.56
N PRO A 156 53.89 -10.45 -13.24
CA PRO A 156 53.90 -9.33 -12.31
C PRO A 156 55.20 -8.53 -12.50
N LEU A 157 55.08 -7.20 -12.56
CA LEU A 157 56.22 -6.29 -12.56
C LEU A 157 57.01 -6.48 -11.25
N PRO A 158 58.35 -6.54 -11.29
CA PRO A 158 59.14 -6.59 -10.07
C PRO A 158 58.97 -5.28 -9.28
N PRO A 159 58.93 -5.33 -7.94
CA PRO A 159 58.84 -4.12 -7.13
C PRO A 159 60.10 -3.27 -7.35
N SER A 160 59.93 -2.02 -7.77
CA SER A 160 61.02 -1.05 -7.81
C SER A 160 61.44 -0.72 -6.38
N GLY A 161 62.70 -1.02 -6.04
CA GLY A 161 63.37 -0.48 -4.87
C GLY A 161 63.73 0.99 -5.05
#